data_AF-G0MBX5-F1
#
_entry.id   AF-G0MBX5-F1
#
_cell.length_a   1.000
_cell.length_b   1.000
_cell.length_c   1.000
_cell.angle_alpha   90.00
_cell.angle_beta   90.00
_cell.angle_gamma   90.00
#
_symmetry.space_group_name_H-M   'P 1'
#
loop_
_entity.id
_entity.type
_entity.pdbx_description
1 polymer ?
#
loop_
_entity_poly.entity_id
_entity_poly.type
_entity_poly.pdbx_seq_one_letter_code
_entity_poly.pdbx_strand_id
1 'polypeptide(L)'
;MAQMNQEEIIQQFDPEMRAKIRREAELRDEFWRVMKAHRARVYPTFEERRDAVLAINVIFTEVNDLAADLMENGYIPPPHPDQPPAAETENDLEALRRVTEVLREMNERRQRNEQQQQPPQNEDTSSEEENGNNQN
;
A
#
# COMPACT_ATOMS: atom_id res chain seq x y z
N MET A 1 -26.62 18.59 24.50
CA MET A 1 -26.20 18.21 23.13
C MET A 1 -26.51 16.73 23.00
N ALA A 2 -27.31 16.34 22.01
CA ALA A 2 -27.64 14.94 21.79
C ALA A 2 -26.41 14.23 21.21
N GLN A 3 -25.66 13.49 22.03
CA GLN A 3 -24.86 12.38 21.51
C GLN A 3 -25.89 11.33 21.10
N MET A 4 -26.37 11.41 19.86
CA MET A 4 -27.01 10.26 19.24
C MET A 4 -26.01 9.12 19.36
N ASN A 5 -26.39 8.00 19.98
CA ASN A 5 -25.45 6.93 20.23
C ASN A 5 -24.98 6.43 18.86
N GLN A 6 -23.67 6.38 18.63
CA GLN A 6 -23.12 6.03 17.34
C GLN A 6 -23.60 4.65 16.87
N GLU A 7 -23.88 3.75 17.83
CA GLU A 7 -24.53 2.46 17.58
C GLU A 7 -25.96 2.60 17.04
N GLU A 8 -26.74 3.60 17.48
CA GLU A 8 -28.09 3.86 16.95
C GLU A 8 -28.05 4.37 15.51
N ILE A 9 -27.00 5.12 15.14
CA ILE A 9 -26.76 5.55 13.76
C ILE A 9 -26.37 4.33 12.91
N ILE A 10 -25.44 3.50 13.39
CA ILE A 10 -24.97 2.30 12.68
C ILE A 10 -26.12 1.30 12.46
N GLN A 11 -27.05 1.18 13.41
CA GLN A 11 -28.20 0.26 13.29
C GLN A 11 -29.20 0.64 12.19
N GLN A 12 -29.19 1.87 11.69
CA GLN A 12 -30.05 2.32 10.58
C GLN A 12 -29.57 1.82 9.21
N PHE A 13 -28.32 1.38 9.11
CA PHE A 13 -27.75 0.83 7.89
C PHE A 13 -28.11 -0.65 7.70
N ASP A 14 -28.11 -1.08 6.45
CA ASP A 14 -28.30 -2.49 6.10
C ASP A 14 -27.15 -3.37 6.67
N PRO A 15 -27.32 -4.70 6.71
CA PRO A 15 -26.30 -5.60 7.24
C PRO A 15 -24.93 -5.52 6.54
N GLU A 16 -24.90 -5.24 5.25
CA GLU A 16 -23.66 -5.16 4.47
C GLU A 16 -22.88 -3.91 4.86
N MET A 17 -23.55 -2.76 4.89
CA MET A 17 -22.99 -1.49 5.34
C MET A 17 -22.50 -1.55 6.78
N ARG A 18 -23.23 -2.23 7.68
CA ARG A 18 -22.75 -2.46 9.06
C ARG A 18 -21.49 -3.30 9.11
N ALA A 19 -21.34 -4.28 8.22
CA ALA A 19 -20.10 -5.06 8.12
C ALA A 19 -18.94 -4.19 7.61
N LYS A 20 -19.18 -3.32 6.61
CA LYS A 20 -18.19 -2.36 6.12
C LYS A 20 -17.76 -1.36 7.19
N ILE A 21 -18.71 -0.81 7.96
CA ILE A 21 -18.42 0.09 9.10
C ILE A 21 -17.55 -0.62 10.14
N ARG A 22 -17.86 -1.89 10.48
CA ARG A 22 -17.03 -2.67 11.41
C ARG A 22 -15.63 -2.90 10.85
N ARG A 23 -15.53 -3.28 9.58
CA ARG A 23 -14.24 -3.52 8.90
C ARG A 23 -13.39 -2.25 8.85
N GLU A 24 -14.00 -1.12 8.53
CA GLU A 24 -13.31 0.18 8.50
C GLU A 24 -12.80 0.56 9.90
N ALA A 25 -13.59 0.34 10.96
CA ALA A 25 -13.16 0.58 12.33
C ALA A 25 -11.94 -0.30 12.71
N GLU A 26 -11.99 -1.61 12.41
CA GLU A 26 -10.88 -2.54 12.66
C GLU A 26 -9.60 -2.13 11.93
N LEU A 27 -9.71 -1.75 10.66
CA LEU A 27 -8.57 -1.33 9.85
C LEU A 27 -7.98 -0.01 10.32
N ARG A 28 -8.83 0.92 10.75
CA ARG A 28 -8.40 2.22 11.26
C ARG A 28 -7.69 2.09 12.60
N ASP A 29 -8.17 1.21 13.48
CA ASP A 29 -7.47 0.87 14.73
C ASP A 29 -6.08 0.27 14.44
N GLU A 30 -6.01 -0.66 13.47
CA GLU A 30 -4.75 -1.25 13.03
C GLU A 30 -3.81 -0.22 12.40
N PHE A 31 -4.31 0.68 11.55
CA PHE A 31 -3.54 1.78 10.97
C PHE A 31 -2.89 2.62 12.07
N TRP A 32 -3.68 3.07 13.05
CA TRP A 32 -3.16 3.90 14.14
C TRP A 32 -2.21 3.15 15.06
N ARG A 33 -2.43 1.86 15.29
CA ARG A 33 -1.50 1.00 16.02
C ARG A 33 -0.14 0.94 15.34
N VAL A 34 -0.10 0.71 14.04
CA VAL A 34 1.16 0.65 13.27
C VAL A 34 1.82 2.03 13.17
N MET A 35 1.04 3.09 12.93
CA MET A 35 1.54 4.47 12.90
C MET A 35 2.16 4.89 14.24
N LYS A 36 1.55 4.51 15.37
CA LYS A 36 2.08 4.79 16.71
C LYS A 36 3.42 4.10 16.94
N ALA A 37 3.54 2.83 16.55
CA ALA A 37 4.82 2.11 16.58
C ALA A 37 5.87 2.75 15.68
N HIS A 38 5.45 3.24 14.50
CA HIS A 38 6.31 3.91 13.55
C HIS A 38 6.85 5.25 14.07
N ARG A 39 5.98 6.11 14.60
CA ARG A 39 6.36 7.40 15.21
C ARG A 39 7.31 7.22 16.39
N ALA A 40 7.10 6.18 17.19
CA ALA A 40 7.97 5.84 18.30
C ALA A 40 9.35 5.28 17.87
N ARG A 41 9.62 5.14 16.55
CA ARG A 41 10.87 4.63 15.97
C ARG A 41 11.28 3.26 16.53
N VAL A 42 10.33 2.42 16.86
CA VAL A 42 10.55 1.12 17.55
C VAL A 42 11.02 0.03 16.57
N TYR A 43 11.66 0.38 15.46
CA TYR A 43 12.17 -0.59 14.48
C TYR A 43 13.69 -0.71 14.61
N PRO A 44 14.20 -1.80 15.22
CA PRO A 44 15.62 -2.02 15.36
C PRO A 44 16.33 -2.27 14.01
N THR A 45 15.61 -2.69 12.98
CA THR A 45 16.17 -2.98 11.65
C THR A 45 15.54 -2.20 10.50
N PHE A 46 16.26 -2.12 9.37
CA PHE A 46 15.73 -1.55 8.13
C PHE A 46 14.58 -2.37 7.55
N GLU A 47 14.65 -3.70 7.67
CA GLU A 47 13.61 -4.62 7.18
C GLU A 47 12.29 -4.41 7.93
N GLU A 48 12.32 -4.34 9.26
CA GLU A 48 11.11 -4.07 10.06
C GLU A 48 10.52 -2.68 9.76
N ARG A 49 11.37 -1.67 9.52
CA ARG A 49 10.90 -0.34 9.09
C ARG A 49 10.23 -0.40 7.73
N ARG A 50 10.81 -1.12 6.76
CA ARG A 50 10.26 -1.29 5.41
C ARG A 50 8.93 -2.03 5.48
N ASP A 51 8.85 -3.13 6.23
CA ASP A 51 7.65 -3.94 6.37
C ASP A 51 6.53 -3.15 7.06
N ALA A 52 6.87 -2.36 8.08
CA ALA A 52 5.90 -1.46 8.70
C ALA A 52 5.36 -0.41 7.74
N VAL A 53 6.20 0.21 6.90
CA VAL A 53 5.72 1.17 5.89
C VAL A 53 4.86 0.50 4.82
N LEU A 54 5.22 -0.71 4.38
CA LEU A 54 4.40 -1.48 3.46
C LEU A 54 3.03 -1.80 4.09
N ALA A 55 2.99 -2.23 5.35
CA ALA A 55 1.76 -2.48 6.08
C ALA A 55 0.90 -1.20 6.18
N ILE A 56 1.50 -0.07 6.56
CA ILE A 56 0.81 1.23 6.63
C ILE A 56 0.17 1.58 5.28
N ASN A 57 0.89 1.43 4.18
CA ASN A 57 0.37 1.75 2.84
C ASN A 57 -0.82 0.87 2.44
N VAL A 58 -0.73 -0.44 2.69
CA VAL A 58 -1.83 -1.38 2.38
C VAL A 58 -3.07 -1.02 3.19
N ILE A 59 -2.92 -0.86 4.51
CA ILE A 59 -4.02 -0.53 5.41
C ILE A 59 -4.63 0.84 5.05
N PHE A 60 -3.79 1.84 4.78
CA PHE A 60 -4.26 3.18 4.43
C PHE A 60 -5.09 3.18 3.15
N THR A 61 -4.69 2.41 2.14
CA THR A 61 -5.44 2.30 0.88
C THR A 61 -6.81 1.68 1.14
N GLU A 62 -6.86 0.56 1.87
CA GLU A 62 -8.10 -0.14 2.20
C GLU A 62 -9.05 0.72 3.06
N VAL A 63 -8.51 1.46 4.05
CA VAL A 63 -9.29 2.40 4.88
C VAL A 63 -9.87 3.54 4.04
N ASN A 64 -9.10 4.13 3.12
CA ASN A 64 -9.62 5.24 2.29
C ASN A 64 -10.70 4.78 1.32
N ASP A 65 -10.52 3.63 0.68
CA ASP A 65 -11.50 3.08 -0.26
C ASP A 65 -12.82 2.76 0.48
N LEU A 66 -12.73 2.13 1.65
CA LEU A 66 -13.89 1.87 2.51
C LEU A 66 -14.52 3.17 3.04
N ALA A 67 -13.72 4.13 3.49
CA ALA A 67 -14.22 5.40 3.98
C ALA A 67 -14.95 6.19 2.87
N ALA A 68 -14.44 6.15 1.63
CA ALA A 68 -15.09 6.78 0.48
C ALA A 68 -16.47 6.15 0.21
N ASP A 69 -16.56 4.82 0.13
CA ASP A 69 -17.83 4.09 -0.04
C ASP A 69 -18.81 4.40 1.12
N LEU A 70 -18.34 4.40 2.36
CA LEU A 70 -19.16 4.73 3.52
C LEU A 70 -19.68 6.17 3.49
N MET A 71 -18.85 7.14 3.08
CA MET A 71 -19.23 8.55 2.96
C MET A 71 -20.28 8.78 1.87
N GLU A 72 -20.16 8.10 0.73
CA GLU A 72 -21.17 8.15 -0.34
C GLU A 72 -22.54 7.66 0.16
N ASN A 73 -22.53 6.70 1.08
CA ASN A 73 -23.73 6.17 1.72
C ASN A 73 -24.17 6.95 2.97
N GLY A 74 -23.55 8.11 3.26
CA GLY A 74 -23.96 9.01 4.34
C GLY A 74 -23.41 8.65 5.73
N TYR A 75 -22.48 7.69 5.83
CA TYR A 75 -21.75 7.42 7.07
C TYR A 75 -20.44 8.20 7.10
N ILE A 76 -20.28 9.05 8.11
CA ILE A 76 -19.02 9.75 8.38
C ILE A 76 -18.37 9.08 9.59
N PRO A 77 -17.19 8.45 9.43
CA PRO A 77 -16.45 7.87 10.54
C PRO A 77 -16.05 8.95 11.55
N PRO A 78 -16.12 8.68 12.86
CA PRO A 78 -15.69 9.64 13.89
C PRO A 78 -14.16 9.76 13.86
N PRO A 79 -13.59 10.85 14.38
CA PRO A 79 -12.13 10.95 14.54
C PRO A 79 -11.61 9.84 15.47
N HIS A 80 -10.46 9.27 15.14
CA HIS A 80 -9.83 8.23 15.97
C HIS A 80 -9.08 8.86 17.16
N PRO A 81 -9.08 8.25 18.36
CA PRO A 81 -8.43 8.84 19.55
C PRO A 81 -6.92 9.12 19.40
N ASP A 82 -6.20 8.27 18.69
CA ASP A 82 -4.76 8.44 18.40
C ASP A 82 -4.49 9.28 17.13
N GLN A 83 -5.52 9.83 16.47
CA GLN A 83 -5.35 10.71 15.32
C GLN A 83 -4.72 12.04 15.77
N PRO A 84 -3.57 12.45 15.22
CA PRO A 84 -2.95 13.71 15.59
C PRO A 84 -3.70 14.89 14.95
N PRO A 85 -3.40 16.13 15.38
CA PRO A 85 -3.94 17.33 14.75
C PRO A 85 -3.62 17.38 13.25
N ALA A 86 -4.48 18.03 12.45
CA ALA A 86 -4.37 18.06 10.98
C ALA A 86 -2.97 18.45 10.45
N ALA A 87 -2.27 19.36 11.13
CA ALA A 87 -0.92 19.79 10.75
C ALA A 87 0.16 18.70 10.87
N GLU A 88 0.00 17.77 11.82
CA GLU A 88 0.92 16.63 11.98
C GLU A 88 0.60 15.52 10.97
N THR A 89 -0.68 15.36 10.62
CA THR A 89 -1.14 14.43 9.59
C THR A 89 -0.52 14.71 8.23
N GLU A 90 -0.40 15.99 7.84
CA GLU A 90 0.15 16.36 6.52
C GLU A 90 1.63 16.00 6.36
N ASN A 91 2.43 16.23 7.41
CA ASN A 91 3.85 15.83 7.44
C ASN A 91 4.03 14.31 7.38
N ASP A 92 3.21 13.56 8.12
CA ASP A 92 3.28 12.10 8.13
C ASP A 92 2.82 11.51 6.78
N LEU A 93 1.78 12.08 6.17
CA LEU A 93 1.33 11.70 4.83
C LEU A 93 2.40 11.99 3.77
N GLU A 94 3.10 13.12 3.87
CA GLU A 94 4.21 13.44 2.96
C GLU A 94 5.39 12.47 3.14
N ALA A 95 5.72 12.10 4.38
CA ALA A 95 6.75 11.10 4.67
C ALA A 95 6.39 9.73 4.07
N LEU A 96 5.12 9.30 4.20
CA LEU A 96 4.63 8.06 3.60
C LEU A 96 4.67 8.11 2.08
N ARG A 97 4.22 9.21 1.45
CA ARG A 97 4.31 9.41 -0.01
C ARG A 97 5.73 9.29 -0.52
N ARG A 98 6.70 9.93 0.15
CA ARG A 98 8.12 9.86 -0.22
C ARG A 98 8.67 8.43 -0.13
N VAL A 99 8.32 7.67 0.91
CA VAL A 99 8.77 6.27 1.03
C VAL A 99 8.12 5.38 -0.02
N THR A 100 6.83 5.57 -0.31
CA THR A 100 6.12 4.86 -1.39
C THR A 100 6.76 5.12 -2.75
N GLU A 101 7.13 6.37 -3.03
CA GLU A 101 7.81 6.74 -4.27
C GLU A 101 9.19 6.08 -4.39
N VAL A 102 9.98 6.04 -3.30
CA VAL A 102 11.26 5.31 -3.25
C VAL A 102 11.06 3.80 -3.48
N LEU A 103 10.06 3.18 -2.85
CA LEU A 103 9.75 1.76 -3.03
C LEU A 103 9.32 1.45 -4.47
N ARG A 104 8.51 2.34 -5.08
CA ARG A 104 8.13 2.24 -6.49
C ARG A 104 9.36 2.31 -7.39
N GLU A 105 10.23 3.29 -7.18
CA GLU A 105 11.46 3.46 -7.96
C GLU A 105 12.39 2.24 -7.84
N MET A 106 12.53 1.67 -6.64
CA MET A 106 13.30 0.45 -6.42
C MET A 106 12.71 -0.74 -7.19
N ASN A 107 11.39 -0.88 -7.22
CA ASN A 107 10.72 -1.96 -7.96
C ASN A 107 10.87 -1.76 -9.48
N GLU A 108 10.70 -0.54 -9.98
CA GLU A 108 10.91 -0.20 -11.40
C GLU A 108 12.37 -0.42 -11.83
N ARG A 109 13.35 -0.11 -10.95
CA ARG A 109 14.77 -0.41 -11.19
C ARG A 109 15.02 -1.92 -11.25
N ARG A 110 14.40 -2.70 -10.35
CA ARG A 110 14.49 -4.17 -10.37
C ARG A 110 13.92 -4.75 -11.66
N GLN A 111 12.72 -4.33 -12.06
CA GLN A 111 12.07 -4.78 -13.30
C GLN A 111 12.89 -4.44 -14.55
N ARG A 112 13.48 -3.23 -14.60
CA ARG A 112 14.39 -2.85 -15.69
C ARG A 112 15.63 -3.73 -15.75
N ASN A 113 16.22 -4.05 -14.60
CA ASN A 113 17.39 -4.93 -14.54
C ASN A 113 17.05 -6.39 -14.92
N GLU A 114 15.85 -6.86 -14.58
CA GLU A 114 15.35 -8.19 -14.97
C GLU A 114 15.06 -8.27 -16.49
N GLN A 115 14.55 -7.19 -17.10
CA GLN A 115 14.38 -7.11 -18.57
C GLN A 115 15.71 -7.03 -19.34
N GLN A 116 16.76 -6.45 -18.74
CA GLN A 116 18.10 -6.38 -19.36
C GLN A 116 18.92 -7.68 -19.23
N GLN A 117 18.47 -8.67 -18.44
CA GLN A 117 19.15 -9.96 -18.28
C GLN A 117 18.64 -11.07 -19.21
N GLN A 118 17.67 -10.81 -20.08
CA GLN A 118 17.41 -11.73 -21.19
C GLN A 118 18.58 -11.62 -22.19
N PRO A 119 19.38 -12.69 -22.41
CA PRO A 119 20.36 -12.65 -23.49
C PRO A 119 19.58 -12.49 -24.81
N PRO A 120 20.11 -11.74 -25.80
CA PRO A 120 19.51 -11.71 -27.12
C PRO A 120 19.38 -13.16 -27.60
N GLN A 121 18.15 -13.61 -27.86
CA GLN A 121 17.96 -14.84 -28.60
C GLN A 121 18.50 -14.55 -30.00
N ASN A 122 19.73 -14.95 -30.25
CA ASN A 122 20.20 -15.13 -31.62
C ASN A 122 19.25 -16.17 -32.23
N GLU A 123 18.30 -15.70 -33.05
CA GLU A 123 17.65 -16.55 -34.02
C GLU A 123 18.75 -17.12 -34.91
N ASP A 124 19.03 -18.41 -34.71
CA ASP A 124 19.89 -19.22 -35.55
C ASP A 124 19.18 -19.39 -36.91
N THR A 125 19.20 -18.34 -37.73
CA THR A 125 18.88 -18.47 -39.16
C THR A 125 20.04 -19.19 -39.83
N SER A 126 19.84 -20.48 -40.02
CA SER A 126 20.58 -21.41 -40.88
C SER A 126 21.10 -20.74 -42.16
N SER A 127 22.37 -20.98 -42.50
CA SER A 127 22.89 -20.83 -43.87
C SER A 127 24.00 -21.85 -44.10
N GLU A 128 23.62 -22.95 -44.75
CA GLU A 128 24.56 -23.76 -45.53
C GLU A 128 25.14 -22.90 -46.66
N GLU A 129 26.46 -22.84 -46.80
CA GLU A 129 27.16 -22.72 -48.09
C GLU A 129 28.68 -23.04 -47.93
N GLU A 130 29.00 -24.30 -48.20
CA GLU A 130 30.07 -24.83 -49.06
C GLU A 130 31.27 -23.93 -49.46
N ASN A 131 32.52 -24.36 -49.14
CA ASN A 131 33.52 -24.75 -50.15
C ASN A 131 34.92 -25.12 -49.56
N GLY A 132 35.56 -26.13 -50.17
CA GLY A 132 37.01 -26.05 -50.44
C GLY A 132 37.99 -26.99 -49.72
N ASN A 133 37.97 -28.28 -50.10
CA ASN A 133 39.13 -29.11 -50.47
C ASN A 133 40.55 -28.72 -49.95
N ASN A 134 41.21 -29.58 -49.16
CA ASN A 134 42.66 -29.76 -49.32
C ASN A 134 43.15 -31.15 -48.86
N GLN A 135 44.03 -31.72 -49.68
CA GLN A 135 44.58 -33.08 -49.66
C GLN A 135 45.53 -33.33 -48.47
N ASN A 136 45.49 -34.54 -47.89
CA ASN A 136 46.69 -35.37 -47.65
C ASN A 136 46.31 -36.83 -47.36
#